data_AF-A0A6G7XKC1-F1
#
_entry.id   AF-A0A6G7XKC1-F1
#
_cell.length_a   1.000
_cell.length_b   1.000
_cell.length_c   1.000
_cell.angle_alpha   90.00
_cell.angle_beta   90.00
_cell.angle_gamma   90.00
#
_symmetry.space_group_name_H-M   'P 1'
#
loop_
_entity.id
_entity.type
_entity.pdbx_description
1 polymer ?
#
loop_
_entity_poly.entity_id
_entity_poly.type
_entity_poly.pdbx_seq_one_letter_code
_entity_poly.pdbx_strand_id
1 'polypeptide(L)'
;MSIPTPVPTPEARAGDATTDLSALTQALLEDVTMLRRQVDHLLRDRARRGRIEQARGILMHRYGVNGFAALRTLHRWSRIVDLPVEALAEAVVTLTVSDDALPELPRDVAHTVSRLLRRELVATSERSLGTRSLPRRP
;
A
#
# COMPACT_ATOMS: atom_id res chain seq x y z
N MET A 1 -71.04 51.75 21.81
CA MET A 1 -70.01 51.73 20.75
C MET A 1 -68.97 50.70 21.16
N SER A 2 -69.02 49.50 20.57
CA SER A 2 -68.17 48.37 20.97
C SER A 2 -66.90 48.34 20.14
N ILE A 3 -65.75 48.29 20.81
CA ILE A 3 -64.42 48.19 20.18
C ILE A 3 -64.12 46.71 19.93
N PRO A 4 -63.73 46.29 18.72
CA PRO A 4 -63.36 44.90 18.46
C PRO A 4 -61.98 44.61 19.07
N THR A 5 -61.90 43.55 19.87
CA THR A 5 -60.65 43.02 20.42
C THR A 5 -59.86 42.30 19.32
N PRO A 6 -58.56 42.60 19.13
CA PRO A 6 -57.74 41.90 18.13
C PRO A 6 -57.51 40.45 18.58
N VAL A 7 -57.82 39.51 17.68
CA VAL A 7 -57.47 38.10 17.81
C VAL A 7 -55.95 37.97 17.61
N PRO A 8 -55.20 37.32 18.53
CA PRO A 8 -53.78 37.11 18.34
C PRO A 8 -53.55 36.20 17.13
N THR A 9 -52.90 36.75 16.12
CA THR A 9 -52.42 35.98 14.96
C THR A 9 -51.32 35.02 15.45
N PRO A 10 -51.41 33.72 15.18
CA PRO A 10 -50.34 32.79 15.51
C PRO A 10 -49.14 33.11 14.61
N GLU A 11 -48.16 33.82 15.15
CA GLU A 11 -46.88 34.02 14.50
C GLU A 11 -46.23 32.66 14.23
N ALA A 12 -46.02 32.41 12.95
CA ALA A 12 -45.44 31.20 12.41
C ALA A 12 -44.02 30.98 12.95
N ARG A 13 -43.87 30.06 13.93
CA ARG A 13 -42.59 29.41 14.26
C ARG A 13 -42.21 28.37 13.19
N ALA A 14 -42.15 28.79 11.92
CA ALA A 14 -41.78 27.92 10.81
C ALA A 14 -40.26 27.95 10.49
N GLY A 15 -39.46 28.72 11.24
CA GLY A 15 -38.02 28.94 10.97
C GLY A 15 -37.03 27.98 11.63
N ASP A 16 -37.47 27.15 12.59
CA ASP A 16 -36.56 26.33 13.41
C ASP A 16 -36.24 24.97 12.77
N ALA A 17 -37.26 24.28 12.24
CA ALA A 17 -37.12 22.90 11.75
C ALA A 17 -36.27 22.77 10.46
N THR A 18 -36.26 23.80 9.61
CA THR A 18 -35.44 23.84 8.38
C THR A 18 -33.96 24.08 8.68
N THR A 19 -33.65 24.84 9.73
CA THR A 19 -32.28 25.11 10.18
C THR A 19 -31.66 23.86 10.79
N ASP A 20 -32.42 23.11 11.58
CA ASP A 20 -31.98 21.83 12.16
C ASP A 20 -31.74 20.76 11.10
N LEU A 21 -32.60 20.66 10.08
CA LEU A 21 -32.41 19.71 8.98
C LEU A 21 -31.16 20.04 8.16
N SER A 22 -30.89 21.33 7.91
CA SER A 22 -29.70 21.79 7.19
C SER A 22 -28.41 21.49 7.97
N ALA A 23 -28.42 21.70 9.29
CA ALA A 23 -27.27 21.38 10.13
C ALA A 23 -26.99 19.86 10.17
N LEU A 24 -28.04 19.05 10.27
CA LEU A 24 -27.93 17.58 10.23
C LEU A 24 -27.42 17.07 8.88
N THR A 25 -27.91 17.62 7.76
CA THR A 25 -27.41 17.24 6.43
C THR A 25 -25.96 17.65 6.23
N GLN A 26 -25.56 18.82 6.70
CA GLN A 26 -24.17 19.27 6.66
C GLN A 26 -23.24 18.35 7.48
N ALA A 27 -23.62 18.03 8.72
CA ALA A 27 -22.87 17.10 9.56
C ALA A 27 -22.74 15.71 8.92
N LEU A 28 -23.82 15.18 8.35
CA LEU A 28 -23.78 13.90 7.65
C LEU A 28 -22.85 13.93 6.42
N LEU A 29 -22.83 15.02 5.66
CA LEU A 29 -21.93 15.19 4.51
C LEU A 29 -20.46 15.24 4.94
N GLU A 30 -20.17 15.90 6.07
CA GLU A 30 -18.83 15.96 6.65
C GLU A 30 -18.37 14.57 7.10
N ASP A 31 -19.23 13.82 7.79
CA ASP A 31 -18.96 12.45 8.22
C ASP A 31 -18.72 11.51 7.02
N VAL A 32 -19.56 11.56 6.00
CA VAL A 32 -19.39 10.77 4.77
C VAL A 32 -18.07 11.12 4.07
N THR A 33 -17.69 12.40 4.05
CA THR A 33 -16.43 12.85 3.47
C THR A 33 -15.23 12.34 4.27
N MET A 34 -15.31 12.36 5.60
CA MET A 34 -14.28 11.83 6.49
C MET A 34 -14.11 10.32 6.29
N LEU A 35 -15.21 9.57 6.28
CA LEU A 35 -15.19 8.12 6.07
C LEU A 35 -14.58 7.74 4.72
N ARG A 36 -14.92 8.46 3.65
CA ARG A 36 -14.31 8.25 2.32
C ARG A 36 -12.79 8.40 2.37
N ARG A 37 -12.28 9.45 3.03
CA ARG A 37 -10.84 9.66 3.19
C ARG A 37 -10.18 8.52 3.98
N GLN A 38 -10.83 8.02 5.03
CA GLN A 38 -10.32 6.90 5.81
C GLN A 38 -10.27 5.61 5.00
N VAL A 39 -11.33 5.30 4.24
CA VAL A 39 -11.37 4.14 3.35
C VAL A 39 -10.27 4.23 2.30
N ASP A 40 -10.11 5.38 1.65
CA ASP A 40 -9.05 5.60 0.67
C ASP A 40 -7.65 5.39 1.26
N HIS A 41 -7.43 5.88 2.48
CA HIS A 41 -6.17 5.67 3.19
C HIS A 41 -5.90 4.18 3.46
N LEU A 42 -6.89 3.46 4.00
CA LEU A 42 -6.78 2.02 4.27
C LEU A 42 -6.57 1.19 3.00
N LEU A 43 -7.25 1.55 1.90
CA LEU A 43 -7.07 0.87 0.62
C LEU A 43 -5.66 1.08 0.06
N ARG A 44 -5.10 2.29 0.15
CA ARG A 44 -3.70 2.54 -0.24
C ARG A 44 -2.72 1.75 0.62
N ASP A 45 -2.93 1.69 1.92
CA ASP A 45 -2.06 0.93 2.82
C ASP A 45 -2.16 -0.58 2.60
N ARG A 46 -3.36 -1.09 2.27
CA ARG A 46 -3.55 -2.48 1.89
C ARG A 46 -2.85 -2.80 0.57
N ALA A 47 -2.98 -1.93 -0.44
CA ALA A 47 -2.30 -2.10 -1.72
C ALA A 47 -0.77 -2.12 -1.55
N ARG A 48 -0.22 -1.21 -0.73
CA ARG A 48 1.22 -1.16 -0.40
C ARG A 48 1.71 -2.46 0.24
N ARG A 49 1.01 -2.95 1.26
CA ARG A 49 1.33 -4.23 1.91
C ARG A 49 1.25 -5.40 0.95
N GLY A 50 0.25 -5.41 0.07
CA GLY A 50 0.09 -6.42 -0.97
C GLY A 50 1.31 -6.53 -1.89
N ARG A 51 1.87 -5.40 -2.32
CA ARG A 51 3.07 -5.37 -3.18
C ARG A 51 4.31 -5.88 -2.47
N ILE A 52 4.50 -5.56 -1.19
CA ILE A 52 5.61 -6.11 -0.38
C ILE A 52 5.51 -7.64 -0.28
N GLU A 53 4.32 -8.18 0.00
CA GLU A 53 4.12 -9.63 0.08
C GLU A 53 4.30 -10.32 -1.28
N GLN A 54 3.89 -9.70 -2.38
CA GLN A 54 4.16 -10.22 -3.73
C GLN A 54 5.66 -10.26 -4.03
N ALA A 55 6.40 -9.18 -3.79
CA ALA A 55 7.85 -9.14 -3.95
C ALA A 55 8.54 -10.20 -3.09
N ARG A 56 8.09 -10.35 -1.83
CA ARG A 56 8.56 -11.39 -0.92
C ARG A 56 8.32 -12.79 -1.50
N GLY A 57 7.12 -13.07 -2.02
CA GLY A 57 6.79 -14.34 -2.67
C GLY A 57 7.66 -14.63 -3.90
N ILE A 58 7.93 -13.62 -4.73
CA ILE A 58 8.85 -13.72 -5.87
C ILE A 58 10.25 -14.11 -5.39
N LEU A 59 10.76 -13.47 -4.34
CA LEU A 59 12.06 -13.79 -3.77
C LEU A 59 12.10 -15.20 -3.16
N MET A 60 11.04 -15.61 -2.45
CA MET A 60 10.96 -16.98 -1.92
C MET A 60 11.02 -18.01 -3.05
N HIS A 61 10.24 -17.80 -4.11
CA HIS A 61 10.15 -18.73 -5.23
C HIS A 61 11.44 -18.78 -6.05
N ARG A 62 12.02 -17.63 -6.42
CA ARG A 62 13.21 -17.58 -7.29
C ARG A 62 14.51 -17.99 -6.58
N TYR A 63 14.62 -17.73 -5.27
CA TYR A 63 15.89 -17.93 -4.54
C TYR A 63 15.82 -19.07 -3.53
N GLY A 64 14.67 -19.74 -3.37
CA GLY A 64 14.50 -20.82 -2.41
C GLY A 64 14.68 -20.39 -0.95
N VAL A 65 14.49 -19.11 -0.64
CA VAL A 65 14.63 -18.57 0.72
C VAL A 65 13.28 -18.58 1.44
N ASN A 66 13.29 -18.70 2.77
CA ASN A 66 12.06 -18.56 3.55
C ASN A 66 11.57 -17.10 3.55
N GLY A 67 10.30 -16.89 3.93
CA GLY A 67 9.69 -15.56 3.87
C GLY A 67 10.37 -14.52 4.75
N PHE A 68 10.92 -14.88 5.91
CA PHE A 68 11.64 -13.93 6.76
C PHE A 68 12.94 -13.46 6.10
N ALA A 69 13.70 -14.39 5.51
CA ALA A 69 14.90 -14.08 4.75
C ALA A 69 14.59 -13.20 3.53
N ALA A 70 13.51 -13.47 2.80
CA ALA A 70 13.05 -12.63 1.69
C ALA A 70 12.74 -11.19 2.12
N LEU A 71 11.99 -11.01 3.22
CA LEU A 71 11.67 -9.68 3.74
C LEU A 71 12.93 -8.93 4.20
N ARG A 72 13.83 -9.61 4.92
CA ARG A 72 15.13 -9.03 5.33
C ARG A 72 15.97 -8.62 4.12
N THR A 73 15.94 -9.39 3.03
CA THR A 73 16.61 -9.04 1.78
C THR A 73 16.04 -7.76 1.18
N LEU A 74 14.71 -7.59 1.13
CA LEU A 74 14.09 -6.34 0.69
C LEU A 74 14.56 -5.14 1.53
N HIS A 75 14.54 -5.23 2.85
CA HIS A 75 15.05 -4.15 3.73
C HIS A 75 16.55 -3.88 3.59
N ARG A 76 17.35 -4.90 3.28
CA ARG A 76 18.78 -4.71 3.02
C ARG A 76 18.98 -3.98 1.70
N TRP A 77 18.29 -4.41 0.64
CA TRP A 77 18.38 -3.79 -0.67
C TRP A 77 17.84 -2.36 -0.65
N SER A 78 16.74 -2.09 0.06
CA SER A 78 16.14 -0.77 0.19
C SER A 78 17.17 0.26 0.68
N ARG A 79 18.01 -0.12 1.65
CA ARG A 79 19.13 0.70 2.15
C ARG A 79 20.28 0.84 1.16
N ILE A 80 20.53 -0.14 0.31
CA ILE A 80 21.59 -0.10 -0.69
C ILE A 80 21.21 0.81 -1.85
N VAL A 81 19.94 0.79 -2.28
CA VAL A 81 19.43 1.61 -3.39
C VAL A 81 18.84 2.94 -2.95
N ASP A 82 18.83 3.21 -1.64
CA ASP A 82 18.21 4.38 -1.02
C ASP A 82 16.75 4.61 -1.46
N LEU A 83 15.95 3.53 -1.41
CA LEU A 83 14.52 3.58 -1.73
C LEU A 83 13.68 3.04 -0.57
N PRO A 84 12.46 3.55 -0.38
CA PRO A 84 11.52 2.93 0.54
C PRO A 84 11.19 1.50 0.07
N VAL A 85 10.96 0.60 1.04
CA VAL A 85 10.75 -0.83 0.79
C VAL A 85 9.56 -1.07 -0.15
N GLU A 86 8.53 -0.22 -0.05
CA GLU A 86 7.36 -0.23 -0.91
C GLU A 86 7.73 0.00 -2.39
N ALA A 87 8.55 1.02 -2.67
CA ALA A 87 8.98 1.33 -4.03
C ALA A 87 9.90 0.25 -4.60
N LEU A 88 10.79 -0.30 -3.77
CA LEU A 88 11.61 -1.43 -4.15
C LEU A 88 10.77 -2.69 -4.44
N ALA A 89 9.76 -2.97 -3.62
CA ALA A 89 8.86 -4.09 -3.83
C ALA A 89 8.09 -3.96 -5.14
N GLU A 90 7.58 -2.76 -5.45
CA GLU A 90 6.96 -2.47 -6.74
C GLU A 90 7.93 -2.74 -7.89
N ALA A 91 9.18 -2.26 -7.80
CA ALA A 91 10.20 -2.50 -8.80
C ALA A 91 10.48 -3.99 -9.02
N VAL A 92 10.58 -4.77 -7.94
CA VAL A 92 10.78 -6.22 -8.02
C VAL A 92 9.59 -6.90 -8.70
N VAL A 93 8.36 -6.56 -8.34
CA VAL A 93 7.16 -7.12 -8.96
C VAL A 93 7.12 -6.79 -10.44
N THR A 94 7.33 -5.53 -10.81
CA THR A 94 7.24 -5.10 -12.20
C THR A 94 8.35 -5.67 -13.08
N LEU A 95 9.59 -5.73 -12.60
CA LEU A 95 10.70 -6.41 -13.29
C LEU A 95 10.47 -7.91 -13.51
N THR A 96 9.61 -8.53 -12.69
CA THR A 96 9.32 -9.97 -12.77
C THR A 96 8.14 -10.24 -13.71
N VAL A 97 7.17 -9.35 -13.77
CA VAL A 97 5.96 -9.48 -14.62
C VAL A 97 6.21 -8.99 -16.04
N SER A 98 7.04 -7.97 -16.22
CA SER A 98 7.31 -7.35 -17.51
C SER A 98 8.74 -7.70 -17.96
N ASP A 99 8.87 -8.59 -18.95
CA ASP A 99 10.16 -8.79 -19.63
C ASP A 99 10.53 -7.54 -20.48
N ASP A 100 9.55 -6.67 -20.80
CA ASP A 100 9.69 -5.60 -21.80
C ASP A 100 9.29 -4.17 -21.39
N ALA A 101 8.86 -3.89 -20.16
CA ALA A 101 8.52 -2.52 -19.78
C ALA A 101 8.55 -2.25 -18.28
N LEU A 102 9.49 -1.40 -17.85
CA LEU A 102 9.50 -0.78 -16.53
C LEU A 102 8.72 0.53 -16.58
N PRO A 103 7.57 0.67 -15.91
CA PRO A 103 6.97 1.97 -15.68
C PRO A 103 7.85 2.74 -14.70
N GLU A 104 8.30 3.91 -15.15
CA GLU A 104 8.84 5.05 -14.37
C GLU A 104 9.95 4.80 -13.33
N LEU A 105 10.59 3.64 -13.32
CA LEU A 105 11.81 3.44 -12.52
C LEU A 105 13.00 4.08 -13.24
N PRO A 106 13.80 4.91 -12.54
CA PRO A 106 15.09 5.34 -13.08
C PRO A 106 15.89 4.11 -13.51
N ARG A 107 16.42 4.14 -14.74
CA ARG A 107 17.12 2.98 -15.34
C ARG A 107 18.23 2.45 -14.42
N ASP A 108 18.88 3.33 -13.68
CA ASP A 108 19.96 3.00 -12.74
C ASP A 108 19.46 2.16 -11.55
N VAL A 109 18.26 2.46 -11.05
CA VAL A 109 17.61 1.68 -9.99
C VAL A 109 17.26 0.31 -10.52
N ALA A 110 16.59 0.23 -11.67
CA ALA A 110 16.20 -1.04 -12.28
C ALA A 110 17.42 -1.93 -12.60
N HIS A 111 18.50 -1.32 -13.10
CA HIS A 111 19.76 -2.03 -13.35
C HIS A 111 20.39 -2.52 -12.05
N THR A 112 20.40 -1.68 -11.00
CA THR A 112 20.95 -2.06 -9.69
C THR A 112 20.15 -3.19 -9.04
N VAL A 113 18.82 -3.11 -9.05
CA VAL A 113 17.92 -4.16 -8.54
C VAL A 113 18.12 -5.44 -9.33
N SER A 114 18.17 -5.38 -10.67
CA SER A 114 18.45 -6.54 -11.53
C SER A 114 19.80 -7.18 -11.23
N ARG A 115 20.85 -6.38 -10.99
CA ARG A 115 22.18 -6.86 -10.61
C ARG A 115 22.16 -7.52 -9.23
N LEU A 116 21.45 -6.95 -8.26
CA LEU A 116 21.30 -7.52 -6.93
C LEU A 116 20.54 -8.86 -6.97
N LEU A 117 19.47 -8.92 -7.77
CA LEU A 117 18.73 -10.14 -8.06
C LEU A 117 19.67 -11.22 -8.63
N ARG A 118 20.41 -10.93 -9.71
CA ARG A 118 21.37 -11.89 -10.29
C ARG A 118 22.44 -12.35 -9.30
N ARG A 119 22.96 -11.44 -8.47
CA ARG A 119 24.00 -11.77 -7.48
C ARG A 119 23.48 -12.75 -6.41
N GLU A 120 22.27 -12.54 -5.90
CA GLU A 120 21.71 -13.47 -4.92
C GLU A 120 21.40 -14.84 -5.55
N LEU A 121 21.03 -14.90 -6.85
CA LEU A 121 20.77 -16.18 -7.54
C LEU A 121 22.04 -17.03 -7.52
N VAL A 122 23.16 -16.45 -7.93
CA VAL A 122 24.48 -17.11 -7.92
C VAL A 122 24.85 -17.55 -6.50
N ALA A 123 24.72 -16.66 -5.51
CA ALA A 123 25.06 -16.97 -4.13
C ALA A 123 24.18 -18.07 -3.50
N THR A 124 22.92 -18.21 -3.94
CA THR A 124 22.05 -19.33 -3.54
C THR A 124 22.37 -20.62 -4.26
N SER A 125 22.70 -20.57 -5.56
CA SER A 125 23.11 -21.75 -6.33
C SER A 125 24.41 -22.36 -5.78
N GLU A 126 25.40 -21.54 -5.44
CA GLU A 126 26.66 -22.00 -4.83
C GLU A 126 26.42 -22.69 -3.47
N ARG A 127 25.53 -22.13 -2.63
CA ARG A 127 25.18 -22.74 -1.33
C ARG A 127 24.43 -24.06 -1.47
N SER A 128 23.57 -24.19 -2.48
CA SER A 128 22.86 -25.44 -2.77
C SER A 128 23.78 -26.54 -3.34
N LEU A 129 24.85 -26.16 -4.03
CA LEU A 129 25.80 -27.11 -4.62
C LEU A 129 26.94 -27.49 -3.66
N GLY A 130 27.36 -26.56 -2.79
CA GLY A 130 28.46 -26.77 -1.83
C GLY A 130 28.13 -27.68 -0.64
N THR A 131 26.85 -28.01 -0.40
CA THR A 131 26.44 -28.95 0.68
C THR A 131 26.44 -30.41 0.26
N ARG A 132 26.65 -30.74 -1.03
CA ARG A 132 26.99 -32.10 -1.49
C ARG A 132 28.50 -32.35 -1.42
N SER A 133 29.09 -32.13 -0.25
CA SER A 133 30.43 -32.64 0.03
C SER A 133 30.31 -34.15 0.26
N LEU A 134 30.79 -34.92 -0.70
CA LEU A 134 30.72 -36.37 -0.79
C LEU A 134 31.24 -37.04 0.50
N PRO A 135 30.68 -38.19 0.92
CA PRO A 135 31.29 -38.99 1.98
C PRO A 135 32.71 -39.37 1.54
N ARG A 136 33.71 -38.92 2.32
CA ARG A 136 35.07 -39.46 2.25
C ARG A 136 34.97 -40.95 2.51
N ARG A 137 35.04 -41.76 1.46
CA ARG A 137 35.25 -43.19 1.61
C ARG A 137 36.70 -43.41 2.06
N PRO A 138 36.94 -44.18 3.14
CA PRO A 138 38.25 -44.73 3.43
C PRO A 138 38.67 -45.76 2.37
#